data_AF-A0A3M6TDY9-F1
#
_entry.id   AF-A0A3M6TDY9-F1
#
_cell.length_a   1.000
_cell.length_b   1.000
_cell.length_c   1.000
_cell.angle_alpha   90.00
_cell.angle_beta   90.00
_cell.angle_gamma   90.00
#
_symmetry.space_group_name_H-M   'P 1'
#
loop_
_entity.id
_entity.type
_entity.pdbx_description
1 polymer ?
#
loop_
_entity_poly.entity_id
_entity_poly.type
_entity_poly.pdbx_seq_one_letter_code
_entity_poly.pdbx_strand_id
1 'polypeptide(L)'
;MQSKTSQSTSELLSGLIVSVVIQVETGDGQKIVTIRSPLQVNNHFPISMDLLCKKEDQLSCVTTIQPDSVFSVPLILAHKAALYLRPAGFGYGASTTPLLWNKLASEGYSLVQCPPPGGEGPPFHIAVDCEQVSYSAVHGSLEHAPNYVLHIYPTAVLHNYLPYNILYSTPITSNTEVPLT
;
A
#
# COMPACT_ATOMS: atom_id res chain seq x y z
N MET A 1 14.25 -16.91 31.50
CA MET A 1 14.75 -16.57 30.14
C MET A 1 13.99 -17.43 29.14
N GLN A 2 12.96 -16.89 28.48
CA GLN A 2 12.27 -17.60 27.41
C GLN A 2 12.94 -17.26 26.09
N SER A 3 13.55 -18.27 25.46
CA SER A 3 14.09 -18.21 24.11
C SER A 3 12.95 -18.03 23.11
N LYS A 4 12.87 -16.88 22.45
CA LYS A 4 12.03 -16.71 21.25
C LYS A 4 12.58 -17.64 20.16
N THR A 5 11.83 -18.68 19.84
CA THR A 5 12.11 -19.55 18.70
C THR A 5 11.95 -18.75 17.42
N SER A 6 13.08 -18.42 16.77
CA SER A 6 13.09 -17.87 15.42
C SER A 6 12.62 -18.97 14.46
N GLN A 7 11.35 -18.93 14.06
CA GLN A 7 10.81 -19.81 13.04
C GLN A 7 11.58 -19.61 11.73
N SER A 8 12.06 -20.70 11.12
CA SER A 8 12.84 -20.66 9.89
C SER A 8 11.99 -20.15 8.72
N THR A 9 12.53 -19.28 7.87
CA THR A 9 11.88 -18.78 6.65
C THR A 9 11.41 -19.91 5.72
N SER A 10 12.07 -21.07 5.74
CA SER A 10 11.67 -22.27 4.98
C SER A 10 10.35 -22.88 5.46
N GLU A 11 10.06 -22.86 6.76
CA GLU A 11 8.79 -23.37 7.31
C GLU A 11 7.62 -22.44 6.95
N LEU A 12 7.88 -21.12 6.92
CA LEU A 12 6.88 -20.11 6.58
C LEU A 12 6.43 -20.16 5.11
N LEU A 13 7.22 -20.75 4.22
CA LEU A 13 6.89 -20.92 2.81
C LEU A 13 6.39 -22.33 2.47
N SER A 14 6.38 -23.25 3.44
CA SER A 14 5.93 -24.62 3.23
C SER A 14 4.49 -24.65 2.71
N GLY A 15 4.26 -25.41 1.64
CA GLY A 15 2.96 -25.56 0.99
C GLY A 15 2.53 -24.40 0.08
N LEU A 16 3.33 -23.34 -0.07
CA LEU A 16 3.06 -22.26 -1.02
C LEU A 16 3.80 -22.47 -2.34
N ILE A 17 3.10 -22.31 -3.46
CA ILE A 17 3.72 -22.07 -4.76
C ILE A 17 4.04 -20.57 -4.83
N VAL A 18 5.32 -20.24 -4.77
CA VAL A 18 5.78 -18.85 -4.80
C VAL A 18 6.43 -18.53 -6.14
N SER A 19 6.29 -17.27 -6.57
CA SER A 19 6.94 -16.73 -7.75
C SER A 19 7.85 -15.57 -7.37
N VAL A 20 8.94 -15.41 -8.09
CA VAL A 20 9.86 -14.26 -7.96
C VAL A 20 10.07 -13.63 -9.33
N VAL A 21 10.31 -12.33 -9.36
CA VAL A 21 10.61 -11.59 -10.59
C VAL A 21 12.11 -11.36 -10.66
N ILE A 22 12.68 -11.69 -11.83
CA ILE A 22 14.05 -11.33 -12.19
C ILE A 22 13.95 -10.13 -13.13
N GLN A 23 14.26 -8.95 -12.62
CA GLN A 23 14.26 -7.71 -13.37
C GLN A 23 15.70 -7.39 -13.80
N VAL A 24 15.90 -7.22 -15.10
CA VAL A 24 17.22 -6.93 -15.68
C VAL A 24 17.17 -5.54 -16.32
N GLU A 25 17.95 -4.63 -15.77
CA GLU A 25 18.12 -3.27 -16.28
C GLU A 25 19.52 -3.15 -16.86
N THR A 26 19.64 -2.49 -18.01
CA THR A 26 20.92 -2.23 -18.68
C THR A 26 21.03 -0.74 -18.97
N GLY A 27 22.08 -0.10 -18.48
CA GLY A 27 22.33 1.33 -18.64
C GLY A 27 23.79 1.66 -18.28
N ASP A 28 24.36 2.69 -18.91
CA ASP A 28 25.72 3.18 -18.61
C ASP A 28 26.83 2.11 -18.66
N GLY A 29 26.67 1.11 -19.53
CA GLY A 29 27.61 -0.02 -19.64
C GLY A 29 27.51 -1.05 -18.50
N GLN A 30 26.57 -0.88 -17.56
CA GLN A 30 26.27 -1.81 -16.48
C GLN A 30 24.98 -2.60 -16.76
N LYS A 31 24.95 -3.82 -16.22
CA LYS A 31 23.72 -4.62 -16.08
C LYS A 31 23.41 -4.78 -14.60
N ILE A 32 22.21 -4.39 -14.20
CA ILE A 32 21.70 -4.59 -12.85
C ILE A 32 20.64 -5.70 -12.91
N VAL A 33 20.83 -6.73 -12.10
CA VAL A 33 19.88 -7.84 -11.97
C VAL A 33 19.26 -7.78 -10.59
N THR A 34 17.96 -7.48 -10.53
CA THR A 34 17.19 -7.36 -9.31
C THR A 34 16.26 -8.55 -9.17
N ILE A 35 16.41 -9.32 -8.08
CA ILE A 35 15.48 -10.38 -7.70
C ILE A 35 14.52 -9.80 -6.67
N ARG A 36 13.22 -9.81 -6.99
CA ARG A 36 12.19 -9.20 -6.13
C ARG A 36 10.92 -10.04 -6.07
N SER A 37 10.09 -9.73 -5.08
CA SER A 37 8.71 -10.23 -5.08
C SER A 37 7.91 -9.63 -6.25
N PRO A 38 6.91 -10.36 -6.79
CA PRO A 38 6.06 -9.85 -7.86
C PRO A 38 5.21 -8.64 -7.45
N LEU A 39 4.63 -8.67 -6.24
CA LEU A 39 3.70 -7.63 -5.77
C LEU A 39 4.44 -6.34 -5.42
N GLN A 40 3.96 -5.23 -5.96
CA GLN A 40 4.51 -3.90 -5.68
C GLN A 40 3.42 -2.93 -5.22
N VAL A 41 3.83 -1.91 -4.49
CA VAL A 41 3.01 -0.74 -4.17
C VAL A 41 3.73 0.48 -4.71
N ASN A 42 3.04 1.26 -5.55
CA ASN A 42 3.56 2.48 -6.14
C ASN A 42 2.87 3.68 -5.50
N ASN A 43 3.65 4.51 -4.80
CA ASN A 43 3.15 5.67 -4.10
C ASN A 43 3.18 6.92 -4.98
N HIS A 44 2.00 7.38 -5.42
CA HIS A 44 1.85 8.63 -6.17
C HIS A 44 1.41 9.81 -5.29
N PHE A 45 1.47 9.66 -3.97
CA PHE A 45 1.25 10.80 -3.08
C PHE A 45 2.51 11.66 -3.01
N PRO A 46 2.34 12.99 -2.82
CA PRO A 46 3.44 13.89 -2.50
C PRO A 46 3.94 13.74 -1.04
N ILE A 47 3.49 12.69 -0.34
CA ILE A 47 3.85 12.39 1.04
C ILE A 47 4.22 10.90 1.17
N SER A 48 4.99 10.58 2.21
CA SER A 48 5.32 9.18 2.51
C SER A 48 4.10 8.40 3.00
N MET A 49 4.04 7.12 2.64
CA MET A 49 2.95 6.21 3.02
C MET A 49 3.54 4.98 3.73
N ASP A 50 3.09 4.72 4.95
CA ASP A 50 3.43 3.50 5.66
C ASP A 50 2.63 2.33 5.07
N LEU A 51 3.33 1.24 4.77
CA LEU A 51 2.72 -0.06 4.48
C LEU A 51 2.81 -0.90 5.75
N LEU A 52 1.67 -1.35 6.25
CA LEU A 52 1.55 -2.15 7.47
C LEU A 52 1.03 -3.55 7.14
N CYS A 53 1.31 -4.50 8.01
CA CYS A 53 0.69 -5.82 8.00
C CYS A 53 0.10 -6.14 9.37
N LYS A 54 -0.99 -6.91 9.37
CA LYS A 54 -1.64 -7.37 10.60
C LYS A 54 -1.32 -8.85 10.83
N LYS A 55 -0.71 -9.17 11.98
CA LYS A 55 -0.45 -10.54 12.43
C LYS A 55 -1.01 -10.71 13.84
N GLU A 56 -1.87 -11.71 14.05
CA GLU A 56 -2.45 -12.03 15.38
C GLU A 56 -3.03 -10.78 16.08
N ASP A 57 -3.80 -10.00 15.34
CA ASP A 57 -4.42 -8.73 15.76
C ASP A 57 -3.48 -7.54 16.00
N GLN A 58 -2.16 -7.74 15.93
CA GLN A 58 -1.19 -6.64 16.01
C GLN A 58 -0.84 -6.11 14.61
N LEU A 59 -0.95 -4.79 14.45
CA LEU A 59 -0.45 -4.06 13.29
C LEU A 59 1.04 -3.76 13.47
N SER A 60 1.83 -4.07 12.45
CA SER A 60 3.26 -3.75 12.40
C SER A 60 3.59 -3.03 11.10
N CYS A 61 4.44 -2.00 11.18
CA CYS A 61 4.94 -1.31 10.00
C CYS A 61 5.94 -2.20 9.26
N VAL A 62 5.69 -2.45 7.98
CA VAL A 62 6.58 -3.20 7.09
C VAL A 62 7.64 -2.25 6.53
N THR A 63 7.21 -1.08 6.06
CA THR A 63 8.07 -0.05 5.47
C THR A 63 7.35 1.29 5.40
N THR A 64 8.11 2.36 5.16
CA THR A 64 7.61 3.68 4.77
C THR A 64 8.01 3.95 3.33
N ILE A 65 7.03 3.96 2.43
CA ILE A 65 7.20 4.18 0.99
C ILE A 65 7.31 5.69 0.76
N GLN A 66 8.41 6.14 0.15
CA GLN A 66 8.65 7.56 -0.12
C GLN A 66 7.69 8.10 -1.20
N PRO A 67 7.52 9.43 -1.30
CA PRO A 67 6.79 10.03 -2.43
C PRO A 67 7.34 9.56 -3.77
N ASP A 68 6.46 9.36 -4.75
CA ASP A 68 6.78 8.98 -6.13
C ASP A 68 7.73 7.77 -6.24
N SER A 69 7.56 6.80 -5.34
CA SER A 69 8.44 5.63 -5.25
C SER A 69 7.68 4.31 -5.20
N VAL A 70 8.37 3.25 -5.65
CA VAL A 70 7.83 1.89 -5.71
C VAL A 70 8.50 1.00 -4.66
N PHE A 71 7.68 0.24 -3.94
CA PHE A 71 8.16 -0.75 -2.99
C PHE A 71 7.72 -2.16 -3.39
N SER A 72 8.65 -3.12 -3.39
CA SER A 72 8.35 -4.54 -3.57
C SER A 72 7.96 -5.18 -2.24
N VAL A 73 6.72 -5.65 -2.14
CA VAL A 73 6.18 -6.25 -0.92
C VAL A 73 6.93 -7.55 -0.63
N PRO A 74 7.41 -7.81 0.60
CA PRO A 74 8.07 -9.07 0.92
C PRO A 74 7.22 -10.29 0.55
N LEU A 75 7.84 -11.30 -0.07
CA LEU A 75 7.16 -12.44 -0.67
C LEU A 75 6.18 -13.15 0.28
N ILE A 76 6.60 -13.37 1.53
CA ILE A 76 5.74 -14.00 2.55
C ILE A 76 4.49 -13.15 2.82
N LEU A 77 4.64 -11.82 2.89
CA LEU A 77 3.54 -10.91 3.17
C LEU A 77 2.58 -10.83 1.99
N ALA A 78 3.09 -10.83 0.76
CA ALA A 78 2.27 -10.85 -0.45
C ALA A 78 1.31 -12.06 -0.51
N HIS A 79 1.70 -13.21 0.07
CA HIS A 79 0.85 -14.41 0.08
C HIS A 79 0.03 -14.60 1.35
N LYS A 80 0.53 -14.18 2.52
CA LYS A 80 -0.06 -14.58 3.82
C LYS A 80 -0.63 -13.44 4.65
N ALA A 81 -0.35 -12.18 4.30
CA ALA A 81 -0.72 -11.05 5.14
C ALA A 81 -1.79 -10.16 4.49
N ALA A 82 -2.68 -9.63 5.33
CA ALA A 82 -3.52 -8.51 4.97
C ALA A 82 -2.69 -7.22 5.13
N LEU A 83 -2.57 -6.45 4.06
CA LEU A 83 -1.80 -5.20 4.03
C LEU A 83 -2.70 -4.01 4.36
N TYR A 84 -2.14 -2.98 4.97
CA TYR A 84 -2.84 -1.76 5.34
C TYR A 84 -1.97 -0.55 5.00
N LEU A 85 -2.60 0.59 4.76
CA LEU A 85 -1.91 1.84 4.46
C LEU A 85 -2.14 2.86 5.56
N ARG A 86 -1.21 3.81 5.70
CA ARG A 86 -1.36 4.99 6.56
C ARG A 86 -0.49 6.13 6.02
N PRO A 87 -0.96 7.40 5.97
CA PRO A 87 -0.09 8.52 5.67
C PRO A 87 0.94 8.73 6.79
N ALA A 88 2.22 8.67 6.46
CA ALA A 88 3.30 8.65 7.43
C ALA A 88 3.50 10.03 8.07
N GLY A 89 3.62 10.07 9.41
CA GLY A 89 3.95 11.31 10.14
C GLY A 89 2.77 12.26 10.42
N PHE A 90 1.54 11.91 10.00
CA PHE A 90 0.37 12.78 10.17
C PHE A 90 -0.57 12.34 11.32
N GLY A 91 -0.25 11.27 12.04
CA GLY A 91 -1.05 10.78 13.18
C GLY A 91 -2.34 10.04 12.82
N TYR A 92 -2.64 9.84 11.54
CA TYR A 92 -3.79 9.03 11.09
C TYR A 92 -3.64 7.57 11.51
N GLY A 93 -4.76 6.87 11.66
CA GLY A 93 -4.80 5.42 11.87
C GLY A 93 -4.40 4.63 10.61
N ALA A 94 -4.28 3.31 10.74
CA ALA A 94 -4.19 2.42 9.58
C ALA A 94 -5.53 2.39 8.84
N SER A 95 -5.50 2.00 7.56
CA SER A 95 -6.71 1.89 6.74
C SER A 95 -7.74 0.97 7.40
N THR A 96 -9.02 1.34 7.33
CA THR A 96 -10.11 0.55 7.95
C THR A 96 -10.34 -0.78 7.24
N THR A 97 -10.01 -0.83 5.96
CA THR A 97 -10.06 -2.04 5.13
C THR A 97 -8.65 -2.45 4.69
N PRO A 98 -8.38 -3.77 4.61
CA PRO A 98 -7.11 -4.27 4.11
C PRO A 98 -7.03 -4.17 2.58
N LEU A 99 -5.82 -3.98 2.09
CA LEU A 99 -5.45 -4.16 0.69
C LEU A 99 -5.18 -5.64 0.44
N LEU A 100 -6.11 -6.28 -0.26
CA LEU A 100 -6.00 -7.68 -0.67
C LEU A 100 -5.85 -7.71 -2.19
N TRP A 101 -4.64 -8.04 -2.67
CA TRP A 101 -4.32 -7.98 -4.11
C TRP A 101 -5.24 -8.87 -4.95
N ASN A 102 -5.68 -10.02 -4.42
CA ASN A 102 -6.56 -10.95 -5.14
C ASN A 102 -7.97 -10.38 -5.34
N LYS A 103 -8.48 -9.66 -4.33
CA LYS A 103 -9.74 -8.93 -4.42
C LYS A 103 -9.60 -7.75 -5.39
N LEU A 104 -8.52 -6.97 -5.25
CA LEU A 104 -8.21 -5.85 -6.13
C LEU A 104 -8.00 -6.27 -7.59
N ALA A 105 -7.44 -7.46 -7.83
CA ALA A 105 -7.29 -8.01 -9.18
C ALA A 105 -8.64 -8.28 -9.87
N SER A 106 -9.69 -8.62 -9.11
CA SER A 106 -11.05 -8.76 -9.64
C SER A 106 -11.81 -7.45 -9.77
N GLU A 107 -11.58 -6.49 -8.87
CA GLU A 107 -12.31 -5.22 -8.82
C GLU A 107 -11.67 -4.11 -9.66
N GLY A 108 -10.36 -4.21 -9.94
CA GLY A 108 -9.54 -3.20 -10.62
C GLY A 108 -9.23 -1.98 -9.74
N TYR A 109 -10.19 -1.53 -8.94
CA TYR A 109 -10.11 -0.30 -8.15
C TYR A 109 -10.68 -0.47 -6.74
N SER A 110 -10.15 0.26 -5.77
CA SER A 110 -10.71 0.37 -4.43
C SER A 110 -10.47 1.74 -3.80
N LEU A 111 -11.35 2.12 -2.87
CA LEU A 111 -11.20 3.32 -2.05
C LEU A 111 -11.03 2.89 -0.59
N VAL A 112 -9.89 3.23 0.01
CA VAL A 112 -9.60 2.93 1.42
C VAL A 112 -9.49 4.22 2.24
N GLN A 113 -9.80 4.13 3.52
CA GLN A 113 -9.87 5.29 4.42
C GLN A 113 -9.02 5.05 5.66
N CYS A 114 -8.24 6.04 6.06
CA CYS A 114 -7.49 6.05 7.32
C CYS A 114 -8.21 6.97 8.33
N PRO A 115 -8.52 6.50 9.55
CA PRO A 115 -9.15 7.32 10.58
C PRO A 115 -8.29 8.53 10.97
N PRO A 116 -8.90 9.69 11.30
CA PRO A 116 -8.17 10.89 11.71
C PRO A 116 -7.45 10.70 13.06
N PRO A 117 -6.41 11.50 13.33
CA PRO A 117 -5.77 11.55 14.65
C PRO A 117 -6.80 11.90 15.74
N GLY A 118 -6.89 11.08 16.79
CA GLY A 118 -7.84 11.32 17.89
C GLY A 118 -9.30 10.97 17.58
N GLY A 119 -9.62 10.45 16.40
CA GLY A 119 -10.97 9.97 16.04
C GLY A 119 -11.96 11.05 15.63
N GLU A 120 -11.61 12.33 15.78
CA GLU A 120 -12.42 13.46 15.34
C GLU A 120 -11.82 14.09 14.06
N GLY A 121 -12.67 14.39 13.07
CA GLY A 121 -12.27 15.03 11.82
C GLY A 121 -12.44 14.16 10.56
N PRO A 122 -12.02 14.66 9.39
CA PRO A 122 -12.17 13.94 8.13
C PRO A 122 -11.16 12.80 8.02
N PRO A 123 -11.57 11.60 7.53
CA PRO A 123 -10.64 10.53 7.25
C PRO A 123 -9.73 10.87 6.06
N PHE A 124 -8.56 10.25 6.02
CA PHE A 124 -7.68 10.34 4.85
C PHE A 124 -8.08 9.28 3.84
N HIS A 125 -8.50 9.71 2.64
CA HIS A 125 -8.93 8.82 1.57
C HIS A 125 -7.77 8.49 0.62
N ILE A 126 -7.69 7.22 0.23
CA ILE A 126 -6.68 6.70 -0.68
C ILE A 126 -7.39 5.92 -1.79
N ALA A 127 -7.23 6.37 -3.03
CA ALA A 127 -7.63 5.61 -4.20
C ALA A 127 -6.54 4.57 -4.50
N VAL A 128 -6.95 3.33 -4.72
CA VAL A 128 -6.06 2.20 -5.04
C VAL A 128 -6.46 1.62 -6.39
N ASP A 129 -5.55 1.68 -7.35
CA ASP A 129 -5.70 1.08 -8.67
C ASP A 129 -4.78 -0.15 -8.79
N CYS A 130 -5.26 -1.22 -9.42
CA CYS A 130 -4.58 -2.50 -9.49
C CYS A 130 -4.16 -2.81 -10.94
N GLU A 131 -2.88 -2.66 -11.23
CA GLU A 131 -2.32 -2.95 -12.55
C GLU A 131 -1.72 -4.37 -12.57
N GLN A 132 -2.15 -5.21 -13.51
CA GLN A 132 -1.52 -6.51 -13.73
C GLN A 132 -0.24 -6.37 -14.53
N VAL A 133 0.86 -6.90 -14.00
CA VAL A 133 2.17 -6.86 -14.66
C VAL A 133 2.30 -8.00 -15.67
N SER A 134 2.70 -7.63 -16.89
CA SER A 134 3.14 -8.59 -17.91
C SER A 134 4.67 -8.78 -17.85
N TYR A 135 5.11 -10.03 -18.00
CA TYR A 135 6.54 -10.38 -17.99
C TYR A 135 6.99 -10.82 -19.38
N SER A 136 8.21 -10.46 -19.75
CA SER A 136 8.81 -10.84 -21.05
C SER A 136 9.08 -12.34 -21.17
N ALA A 137 9.30 -13.02 -20.05
CA ALA A 137 9.45 -14.46 -19.98
C ALA A 137 8.88 -14.98 -18.65
N VAL A 138 8.28 -16.17 -18.69
CA VAL A 138 7.70 -16.84 -17.53
C VAL A 138 8.18 -18.28 -17.49
N HIS A 139 8.74 -18.68 -16.35
CA HIS A 139 9.10 -20.07 -16.07
C HIS A 139 8.21 -20.57 -14.93
N GLY A 140 7.32 -21.54 -15.22
CA GLY A 140 6.32 -22.04 -14.27
C GLY A 140 4.92 -21.49 -14.55
N SER A 141 4.11 -21.34 -13.51
CA SER A 141 2.72 -20.85 -13.61
C SER A 141 2.56 -19.53 -12.84
N LEU A 142 1.77 -18.62 -13.41
CA LEU A 142 1.38 -17.35 -12.77
C LEU A 142 -0.02 -17.41 -12.12
N GLU A 143 -0.72 -18.55 -12.20
CA GLU A 143 -2.12 -18.68 -11.76
C GLU A 143 -2.37 -18.21 -10.31
N HIS A 144 -1.37 -18.39 -9.45
CA HIS A 144 -1.43 -18.00 -8.03
C HIS A 144 -0.41 -16.91 -7.66
N ALA A 145 0.21 -16.28 -8.66
CA ALA A 145 1.25 -15.28 -8.44
C ALA A 145 0.63 -13.90 -8.21
N PRO A 146 1.09 -13.13 -7.20
CA PRO A 146 0.61 -11.78 -6.95
C PRO A 146 1.32 -10.78 -7.89
N ASN A 147 1.19 -10.96 -9.21
CA ASN A 147 1.90 -10.19 -10.23
C ASN A 147 1.24 -8.82 -10.53
N TYR A 148 1.06 -8.02 -9.50
CA TYR A 148 0.36 -6.73 -9.60
C TYR A 148 1.18 -5.57 -9.06
N VAL A 149 0.94 -4.38 -9.59
CA VAL A 149 1.32 -3.11 -8.97
C VAL A 149 0.07 -2.45 -8.41
N LEU A 150 0.07 -2.20 -7.10
CA LEU A 150 -0.99 -1.44 -6.44
C LEU A 150 -0.59 0.04 -6.45
N HIS A 151 -1.22 0.83 -7.30
CA HIS A 151 -0.98 2.27 -7.37
C HIS A 151 -1.87 2.98 -6.36
N ILE A 152 -1.26 3.78 -5.49
CA ILE A 152 -1.98 4.54 -4.47
C ILE A 152 -1.95 6.03 -4.82
N TYR A 153 -3.13 6.64 -4.90
CA TYR A 153 -3.32 8.02 -5.33
C TYR A 153 -4.14 8.84 -4.33
N PRO A 154 -3.90 10.17 -4.25
CA PRO A 154 -4.90 11.09 -3.72
C PRO A 154 -6.21 10.96 -4.50
N THR A 155 -7.35 11.05 -3.82
CA THR A 155 -8.67 10.98 -4.49
C THR A 155 -8.99 12.20 -5.34
N ALA A 156 -8.34 13.33 -5.05
CA ALA A 156 -8.43 14.56 -5.81
C ALA A 156 -7.11 15.32 -5.70
N VAL A 157 -6.73 16.02 -6.77
CA VAL A 157 -5.55 16.89 -6.82
C VAL A 157 -5.98 18.25 -7.35
N LEU A 158 -5.72 19.30 -6.59
CA LEU A 158 -5.98 20.69 -6.99
C LEU A 158 -4.66 21.36 -7.40
N HIS A 159 -4.56 21.80 -8.65
CA HIS A 159 -3.44 22.57 -9.15
C HIS A 159 -3.83 24.06 -9.22
N ASN A 160 -3.14 24.92 -8.46
CA ASN A 160 -3.36 26.36 -8.51
C ASN A 160 -2.48 27.01 -9.60
N TYR A 161 -3.08 27.36 -10.73
CA TYR A 161 -2.41 28.06 -11.84
C TYR A 161 -2.61 29.59 -11.80
N LEU A 162 -3.20 30.13 -10.73
CA LEU A 162 -3.44 31.55 -10.56
C LEU A 162 -2.29 32.20 -9.77
N PRO A 163 -2.01 33.50 -9.98
CA PRO A 163 -1.09 34.27 -9.13
C PRO A 163 -1.69 34.63 -7.76
N TYR A 164 -2.79 33.97 -7.35
CA TYR A 164 -3.52 34.23 -6.12
C TYR A 164 -3.65 32.96 -5.30
N ASN A 165 -3.70 33.10 -3.96
CA ASN A 165 -3.94 31.98 -3.06
C ASN A 165 -5.38 31.48 -3.17
N ILE A 166 -5.56 30.16 -3.17
CA ILE A 166 -6.89 29.54 -3.08
C ILE A 166 -7.17 29.21 -1.62
N LEU A 167 -8.26 29.78 -1.09
CA LEU A 167 -8.82 29.39 0.20
C LEU A 167 -9.93 28.38 -0.06
N TYR A 168 -9.85 27.21 0.58
CA TYR A 168 -10.85 26.16 0.48
C TYR A 168 -11.24 25.66 1.87
N SER A 169 -12.49 25.21 2.00
CA SER A 169 -13.02 24.58 3.19
C SER A 169 -13.82 23.35 2.79
N THR A 170 -13.65 22.25 3.52
CA THR A 170 -14.60 21.13 3.42
C THR A 170 -15.93 21.56 4.05
N PRO A 171 -17.09 21.18 3.49
CA PRO A 171 -18.37 21.45 4.13
C PRO A 171 -18.36 20.85 5.55
N ILE A 172 -18.60 21.69 6.55
CA ILE A 172 -18.73 21.26 7.94
C ILE A 172 -19.99 20.39 8.01
N THR A 173 -19.86 19.10 8.31
CA THR A 173 -21.00 18.27 8.74
C THR A 173 -21.38 18.70 10.15
N SER A 174 -22.07 19.83 10.27
CA SER A 174 -22.61 20.31 11.54
C SER A 174 -23.89 19.54 11.86
N ASN A 175 -23.75 18.34 12.42
CA ASN A 175 -24.83 17.74 13.21
C ASN A 175 -24.65 18.19 14.66
N THR A 176 -24.92 19.46 14.92
CA THR A 176 -25.24 19.92 16.28
C THR A 176 -26.11 21.16 16.15
N GLU A 177 -27.42 20.94 16.06
CA GLU A 177 -28.38 21.92 16.52
C GLU A 177 -28.09 22.18 17.99
N VAL A 178 -27.40 23.28 18.29
CA VAL A 178 -27.37 23.83 19.64
C VAL A 178 -28.68 24.61 19.81
N PRO A 179 -29.59 24.20 20.71
CA PRO A 179 -30.80 24.96 20.94
C PRO A 179 -30.43 26.32 21.57
N LEU A 180 -30.96 27.39 20.97
CA LEU A 180 -30.93 28.72 21.56
C LEU A 180 -31.69 28.69 22.89
N THR A 181 -30.99 28.96 23.99
CA THR A 181 -31.59 29.51 25.22
C THR A 181 -31.48 31.01 25.21
#